data_AF-A0A916F5B4-F1
#
_entry.id   AF-A0A916F5B4-F1
#
_cell.length_a   1.000
_cell.length_b   1.000
_cell.length_c   1.000
_cell.angle_alpha   90.00
_cell.angle_beta   90.00
_cell.angle_gamma   90.00
#
_symmetry.space_group_name_H-M   'P 1'
#
loop_
_entity.id
_entity.type
_entity.pdbx_description
1 polymer ?
#
loop_
_entity_poly.entity_id
_entity_poly.type
_entity_poly.pdbx_seq_one_letter_code
_entity_poly.pdbx_strand_id
1 'polypeptide(L)'
;MATSDATEKQPLWLSIEEKILALDSLELAGDNLEAAVQKIAGELDGDGYKVSSLGGNMLELRFALDKAVQVGHPMLKDLDGAVGAYTLDDVEDAYGAASKLIGDLGATWPKMTKAAHRADVIQMIEAARLDLLVAKAKDMPDDQGVRMLIGDNVAFDVISARMEISAEQVEEVNKAIEAEKAEEARILGLLEKVADKADDEKVRHLFANDVAEPLIVSVAKIGQDAVAAAKKAMEEELKEKERLAAEAAAKKKAEAEGPSLEDITPEDMIDHIEAIREIMEFSDQEKEIRTMCEQSAIPKALVDVAVTEPAKLDELEKQAEG
;
A
#
# COMPACT_ATOMS: atom_id res chain seq x y z
N MET A 1 -9.03 -21.00 2.77
CA MET A 1 -9.52 -22.36 3.07
C MET A 1 -8.46 -23.36 2.64
N ALA A 2 -8.38 -24.50 3.32
CA ALA A 2 -7.27 -25.44 3.25
C ALA A 2 -6.96 -25.90 1.82
N THR A 3 -5.70 -25.81 1.42
CA THR A 3 -5.10 -26.48 0.27
C THR A 3 -5.12 -27.98 0.54
N SER A 4 -6.13 -28.68 0.01
CA SER A 4 -6.11 -30.14 -0.06
C SER A 4 -5.20 -30.54 -1.22
N ASP A 5 -3.98 -30.92 -0.85
CA ASP A 5 -2.92 -31.45 -1.71
C ASP A 5 -3.22 -32.93 -2.08
N ALA A 6 -4.38 -33.15 -2.71
CA ALA A 6 -4.71 -34.39 -3.39
C ALA A 6 -5.19 -33.98 -4.78
N THR A 7 -4.47 -34.42 -5.81
CA THR A 7 -5.00 -34.43 -7.18
C THR A 7 -6.17 -35.41 -7.16
N GLU A 8 -7.34 -34.95 -6.73
CA GLU A 8 -8.57 -35.74 -6.77
C GLU A 8 -8.77 -36.12 -8.22
N LYS A 9 -8.83 -37.43 -8.44
CA LYS A 9 -9.10 -37.98 -9.74
C LYS A 9 -10.42 -37.39 -10.23
N GLN A 10 -10.39 -36.79 -11.42
CA GLN A 10 -11.56 -36.16 -12.03
C GLN A 10 -12.78 -37.08 -11.93
N PRO A 11 -13.99 -36.54 -11.69
CA PRO A 11 -15.18 -37.38 -11.60
C PRO A 11 -15.44 -38.07 -12.95
N LEU A 12 -15.85 -39.34 -12.87
CA LEU A 12 -16.06 -40.20 -14.04
C LEU A 12 -16.96 -39.56 -15.10
N TRP A 13 -18.01 -38.85 -14.68
CA TRP A 13 -18.96 -38.25 -15.61
C TRP A 13 -18.32 -37.15 -16.47
N LEU A 14 -17.42 -36.33 -15.91
CA LEU A 14 -16.66 -35.34 -16.69
C LEU A 14 -15.72 -36.03 -17.66
N SER A 15 -14.97 -37.04 -17.20
CA SER A 15 -14.07 -37.77 -18.10
C SER A 15 -14.83 -38.48 -19.23
N ILE A 16 -16.03 -39.01 -18.99
CA ILE A 16 -16.89 -39.54 -20.05
C ILE A 16 -17.22 -38.46 -21.08
N GLU A 17 -17.71 -37.30 -20.63
CA GLU A 17 -18.12 -36.23 -21.53
C GLU A 17 -16.93 -35.64 -22.32
N GLU A 18 -15.75 -35.53 -21.72
CA GLU A 18 -14.52 -35.13 -22.41
C GLU A 18 -14.14 -36.10 -23.53
N LYS A 19 -14.21 -37.41 -23.27
CA LYS A 19 -13.95 -38.41 -24.32
C LYS A 19 -15.00 -38.35 -25.43
N ILE A 20 -16.28 -38.11 -25.09
CA ILE A 20 -17.34 -37.95 -26.10
C ILE A 20 -17.11 -36.67 -26.92
N LEU A 21 -16.72 -35.56 -26.29
CA LEU A 21 -16.42 -34.30 -26.96
C LEU A 21 -15.22 -34.41 -27.91
N ALA A 22 -14.26 -35.28 -27.60
CA ALA A 22 -13.12 -35.57 -28.47
C ALA A 22 -13.44 -36.49 -29.66
N LEU A 23 -14.62 -37.12 -29.72
CA LEU A 23 -15.01 -37.95 -30.86
C LEU A 23 -15.37 -37.11 -32.07
N ASP A 24 -15.06 -37.62 -33.26
CA ASP A 24 -15.58 -37.04 -34.50
C ASP A 24 -17.07 -37.40 -34.67
N SER A 25 -17.83 -36.49 -35.25
CA SER A 25 -19.24 -36.66 -35.64
C SER A 25 -19.51 -37.95 -36.44
N LEU A 26 -18.52 -38.43 -37.21
CA LEU A 26 -18.59 -39.68 -37.99
C LEU A 26 -18.47 -40.94 -37.11
N GLU A 27 -17.81 -40.85 -35.95
CA GLU A 27 -17.69 -41.95 -34.99
C GLU A 27 -18.98 -42.20 -34.22
N LEU A 28 -19.91 -41.24 -34.23
CA LEU A 28 -21.20 -41.28 -33.53
C LEU A 28 -22.37 -41.78 -34.42
N ALA A 29 -22.11 -42.18 -35.66
CA ALA A 29 -23.15 -42.53 -36.63
C ALA A 29 -23.43 -44.05 -36.72
N GLY A 30 -24.70 -44.42 -36.63
CA GLY A 30 -25.20 -45.76 -36.99
C GLY A 30 -24.56 -46.91 -36.21
N ASP A 31 -24.03 -47.90 -36.92
CA ASP A 31 -23.46 -49.13 -36.34
C ASP A 31 -22.12 -48.91 -35.59
N ASN A 32 -21.54 -47.71 -35.65
CA ASN A 32 -20.26 -47.39 -35.00
C ASN A 32 -20.40 -47.07 -33.50
N LEU A 33 -21.63 -46.92 -32.99
CA LEU A 33 -21.86 -46.50 -31.61
C LEU A 33 -21.28 -47.47 -30.58
N GLU A 34 -21.43 -48.79 -30.78
CA GLU A 34 -20.84 -49.78 -29.88
C GLU A 34 -19.30 -49.76 -29.97
N ALA A 35 -18.72 -49.50 -31.15
CA ALA A 35 -17.27 -49.36 -31.29
C ALA A 35 -16.75 -48.12 -30.53
N ALA A 36 -17.46 -47.00 -30.60
CA ALA A 36 -17.16 -45.80 -29.83
C ALA A 36 -17.27 -46.05 -28.31
N VAL A 37 -18.32 -46.75 -27.88
CA VAL A 37 -18.49 -47.15 -26.47
C VAL A 37 -17.32 -48.01 -25.98
N GLN A 38 -16.91 -49.03 -26.75
CA GLN A 38 -15.78 -49.90 -26.35
C GLN A 38 -14.44 -49.15 -26.35
N LYS A 39 -14.24 -48.25 -27.33
CA LYS A 39 -13.06 -47.37 -27.39
C LYS A 39 -12.97 -46.49 -26.14
N ILE A 40 -14.02 -45.74 -25.83
CA ILE A 40 -14.06 -44.85 -24.66
C ILE A 40 -13.92 -45.66 -23.36
N ALA A 41 -14.60 -46.80 -23.24
CA ALA A 41 -14.48 -47.66 -22.06
C ALA A 41 -13.05 -48.14 -21.83
N GLY A 42 -12.35 -48.56 -22.89
CA GLY A 42 -10.95 -48.97 -22.83
C GLY A 42 -9.99 -47.83 -22.45
N GLU A 43 -10.22 -46.62 -22.96
CA GLU A 43 -9.45 -45.43 -22.57
C GLU A 43 -9.67 -45.09 -21.09
N LEU A 44 -10.93 -45.06 -20.64
CA LEU A 44 -11.27 -44.78 -19.23
C LEU A 44 -10.79 -45.89 -18.28
N ASP A 45 -10.70 -47.14 -18.74
CA ASP A 45 -10.06 -48.22 -17.99
C ASP A 45 -8.57 -47.97 -17.80
N GLY A 46 -7.88 -47.49 -18.84
CA GLY A 46 -6.49 -47.06 -18.77
C GLY A 46 -6.27 -45.93 -17.75
N ASP A 47 -7.24 -45.02 -17.66
CA ASP A 47 -7.27 -43.95 -16.65
C ASP A 47 -7.69 -44.47 -15.25
N GLY A 48 -7.99 -45.76 -15.12
CA GLY A 48 -8.29 -46.47 -13.88
C GLY A 48 -9.74 -46.38 -13.41
N TYR A 49 -10.68 -45.94 -14.26
CA TYR A 49 -12.10 -45.83 -13.91
C TYR A 49 -12.86 -47.17 -13.94
N LYS A 50 -12.25 -48.22 -14.52
CA LYS A 50 -12.82 -49.58 -14.56
C LYS A 50 -14.21 -49.63 -15.19
N VAL A 51 -14.44 -48.85 -16.25
CA VAL A 51 -15.70 -48.75 -16.98
C VAL A 51 -16.11 -50.09 -17.60
N SER A 52 -15.20 -50.84 -18.24
CA SER A 52 -15.59 -52.11 -18.88
C SER A 52 -15.92 -53.23 -17.88
N SER A 53 -15.36 -53.16 -16.67
CA SER A 53 -15.50 -54.19 -15.63
C SER A 53 -16.57 -53.87 -14.58
N LEU A 54 -17.05 -52.63 -14.53
CA LEU A 54 -18.12 -52.19 -13.63
C LEU A 54 -19.37 -51.80 -14.43
N GLY A 55 -20.40 -52.64 -14.38
CA GLY A 55 -21.63 -52.45 -15.16
C GLY A 55 -22.33 -51.10 -14.91
N GLY A 56 -22.23 -50.53 -13.71
CA GLY A 56 -22.76 -49.19 -13.42
C GLY A 56 -22.06 -48.08 -14.21
N ASN A 57 -20.73 -48.13 -14.29
CA ASN A 57 -19.92 -47.16 -15.03
C ASN A 57 -20.14 -47.32 -16.54
N MET A 58 -20.25 -48.56 -17.01
CA MET A 58 -20.59 -48.85 -18.40
C MET A 58 -21.97 -48.30 -18.80
N LEU A 59 -22.97 -48.46 -17.94
CA LEU A 59 -24.30 -47.87 -18.15
C LEU A 59 -24.24 -46.35 -18.14
N GLU A 60 -23.38 -45.76 -17.29
CA GLU A 60 -23.20 -44.31 -17.26
C GLU A 60 -22.70 -43.77 -18.59
N LEU A 61 -21.64 -44.37 -19.15
CA LEU A 61 -21.08 -44.05 -20.46
C LEU A 61 -22.12 -44.20 -21.58
N ARG A 62 -22.81 -45.35 -21.63
CA ARG A 62 -23.81 -45.62 -22.68
C ARG A 62 -24.91 -44.57 -22.68
N PHE A 63 -25.47 -44.25 -21.51
CA PHE A 63 -26.50 -43.21 -21.42
C PHE A 63 -26.00 -41.81 -21.79
N ALA A 64 -24.75 -41.46 -21.48
CA ALA A 64 -24.18 -40.17 -21.88
C ALA A 64 -24.04 -40.11 -23.41
N LEU A 65 -23.49 -41.16 -24.02
CA LEU A 65 -23.32 -41.25 -25.47
C LEU A 65 -24.66 -41.27 -26.22
N ASP A 66 -25.63 -42.10 -25.78
CA ASP A 66 -26.96 -42.16 -26.36
C ASP A 66 -27.64 -40.79 -26.34
N LYS A 67 -27.48 -40.05 -25.23
CA LYS A 67 -28.06 -38.72 -25.11
C LYS A 67 -27.32 -37.69 -25.98
N ALA A 68 -25.99 -37.78 -26.07
CA ALA A 68 -25.19 -36.93 -26.97
C ALA A 68 -25.58 -37.13 -28.44
N VAL A 69 -25.85 -38.37 -28.86
CA VAL A 69 -26.37 -38.67 -30.20
C VAL A 69 -27.78 -38.14 -30.39
N GLN A 70 -28.66 -38.27 -29.39
CA GLN A 70 -30.02 -37.73 -29.45
C GLN A 70 -30.05 -36.20 -29.59
N VAL A 71 -29.20 -35.49 -28.85
CA VAL A 71 -29.14 -34.02 -28.84
C VAL A 71 -28.31 -33.50 -30.02
N GLY A 72 -27.35 -34.29 -30.53
CA GLY A 72 -26.46 -33.94 -31.65
C GLY A 72 -25.10 -33.39 -31.23
N HIS A 73 -24.83 -33.30 -29.93
CA HIS A 73 -23.53 -32.93 -29.33
C HIS A 73 -23.49 -33.40 -27.87
N PRO A 74 -22.30 -33.52 -27.25
CA PRO A 74 -22.16 -33.84 -25.82
C PRO A 74 -22.69 -32.73 -24.90
N MET A 75 -22.91 -33.10 -23.64
CA MET A 75 -23.37 -32.19 -22.59
C MET A 75 -22.30 -31.17 -22.21
N LEU A 76 -21.04 -31.58 -22.18
CA LEU A 76 -19.93 -30.70 -21.84
C LEU A 76 -19.85 -29.48 -22.78
N LYS A 77 -20.27 -29.61 -24.04
CA LYS A 77 -20.34 -28.49 -24.98
C LYS A 77 -21.33 -27.41 -24.54
N ASP A 78 -22.50 -27.79 -24.04
CA ASP A 78 -23.49 -26.84 -23.52
C ASP A 78 -23.02 -26.24 -22.19
N LEU A 79 -22.41 -27.08 -21.35
CA LEU A 79 -21.87 -26.66 -20.07
C LEU A 79 -20.78 -25.60 -20.25
N ASP A 80 -19.78 -25.88 -21.09
CA ASP A 80 -18.70 -24.95 -21.40
C ASP A 80 -19.21 -23.68 -22.07
N GLY A 81 -20.19 -23.80 -22.98
CA GLY A 81 -20.82 -22.64 -23.62
C GLY A 81 -21.55 -21.75 -22.61
N ALA A 82 -22.24 -22.35 -21.64
CA ALA A 82 -22.97 -21.61 -20.61
C ALA A 82 -22.03 -20.98 -19.57
N VAL A 83 -21.01 -21.71 -19.11
CA VAL A 83 -19.97 -21.20 -18.19
C VAL A 83 -19.16 -20.09 -18.86
N GLY A 84 -18.77 -20.27 -20.13
CA GLY A 84 -18.02 -19.26 -20.89
C GLY A 84 -18.81 -17.99 -21.22
N ALA A 85 -20.13 -18.01 -21.07
CA ALA A 85 -20.98 -16.83 -21.21
C ALA A 85 -21.12 -16.02 -19.92
N TYR A 86 -20.63 -16.53 -18.79
CA TYR A 86 -20.73 -15.82 -17.51
C TYR A 86 -19.80 -14.61 -17.43
N THR A 87 -20.31 -13.59 -16.74
CA THR A 87 -19.58 -12.41 -16.30
C THR A 87 -19.21 -12.52 -14.82
N LEU A 88 -18.39 -11.61 -14.30
CA LEU A 88 -18.05 -11.59 -12.87
C LEU A 88 -19.28 -11.47 -11.96
N ASP A 89 -20.31 -10.72 -12.41
CA ASP A 89 -21.55 -10.54 -11.66
C ASP A 89 -22.37 -11.84 -11.62
N ASP A 90 -22.35 -12.63 -12.70
CA ASP A 90 -23.08 -13.91 -12.76
C ASP A 90 -22.52 -14.96 -11.79
N VAL A 91 -21.21 -14.90 -11.51
CA VAL A 91 -20.48 -15.91 -10.71
C VAL A 91 -20.10 -15.42 -9.32
N GLU A 92 -20.57 -14.24 -8.90
CA GLU A 92 -20.35 -13.72 -7.55
C GLU A 92 -20.83 -14.71 -6.49
N ASP A 93 -22.02 -15.30 -6.69
CA ASP A 93 -22.52 -16.46 -5.94
C ASP A 93 -22.34 -17.73 -6.79
N ALA A 94 -21.18 -18.37 -6.66
CA ALA A 94 -20.87 -19.61 -7.39
C ALA A 94 -21.88 -20.73 -7.14
N TYR A 95 -22.45 -20.81 -5.92
CA TYR A 95 -23.45 -21.83 -5.59
C TYR A 95 -24.80 -21.52 -6.27
N GLY A 96 -25.24 -20.26 -6.23
CA GLY A 96 -26.43 -19.78 -6.92
C GLY A 96 -26.32 -19.99 -8.43
N ALA A 97 -25.19 -19.59 -9.02
CA ALA A 97 -24.87 -19.78 -10.43
C ALA A 97 -24.91 -21.26 -10.81
N ALA A 98 -24.24 -22.13 -10.04
CA ALA A 98 -24.27 -23.58 -10.27
C ALA A 98 -25.69 -24.16 -10.24
N SER A 99 -26.50 -23.71 -9.28
CA SER A 99 -27.88 -24.18 -9.12
C SER A 99 -28.74 -23.79 -10.31
N LYS A 100 -28.59 -22.56 -10.80
CA LYS A 100 -29.27 -22.07 -11.99
C LYS A 100 -28.82 -22.84 -13.23
N LEU A 101 -27.51 -22.98 -13.43
CA LEU A 101 -26.90 -23.71 -14.54
C LEU A 101 -27.40 -25.16 -14.63
N ILE A 102 -27.36 -25.88 -13.51
CA ILE A 102 -27.85 -27.26 -13.42
C ILE A 102 -29.36 -27.33 -13.71
N GLY A 103 -30.13 -26.34 -13.26
CA GLY A 103 -31.56 -26.24 -13.56
C GLY A 103 -31.84 -26.05 -15.05
N ASP A 104 -31.15 -25.08 -15.66
CA ASP A 104 -31.31 -24.70 -17.06
C ASP A 104 -30.88 -25.84 -18.01
N LEU A 105 -29.71 -26.44 -17.75
CA LEU A 105 -29.19 -27.55 -18.55
C LEU A 105 -29.86 -28.88 -18.21
N GLY A 106 -30.40 -29.04 -17.00
CA GLY A 106 -31.05 -30.27 -16.53
C GLY A 106 -32.28 -30.68 -17.35
N ALA A 107 -32.94 -29.76 -18.03
CA ALA A 107 -34.05 -30.06 -18.93
C ALA A 107 -33.59 -30.88 -20.15
N THR A 108 -32.44 -30.51 -20.72
CA THR A 108 -31.82 -31.23 -21.85
C THR A 108 -31.00 -32.42 -21.35
N TRP A 109 -30.34 -32.26 -20.21
CA TRP A 109 -29.39 -33.21 -19.62
C TRP A 109 -29.82 -33.65 -18.20
N PRO A 110 -30.83 -34.52 -18.06
CA PRO A 110 -31.38 -34.89 -16.75
C PRO A 110 -30.37 -35.42 -15.75
N LYS A 111 -29.31 -36.10 -16.23
CA LYS A 111 -28.24 -36.60 -15.37
C LYS A 111 -27.43 -35.50 -14.69
N MET A 112 -27.40 -34.28 -15.23
CA MET A 112 -26.70 -33.16 -14.61
C MET A 112 -27.36 -32.74 -13.29
N THR A 113 -28.64 -33.04 -13.10
CA THR A 113 -29.39 -32.77 -11.85
C THR A 113 -29.01 -33.70 -10.70
N LYS A 114 -28.17 -34.72 -10.93
CA LYS A 114 -27.65 -35.58 -9.87
C LYS A 114 -26.89 -34.74 -8.85
N ALA A 115 -27.21 -34.94 -7.58
CA ALA A 115 -26.55 -34.22 -6.48
C ALA A 115 -25.02 -34.34 -6.50
N ALA A 116 -24.49 -35.48 -6.97
CA ALA A 116 -23.06 -35.72 -7.09
C ALA A 116 -22.35 -34.75 -8.04
N HIS A 117 -23.01 -34.28 -9.11
CA HIS A 117 -22.39 -33.38 -10.10
C HIS A 117 -22.32 -31.94 -9.61
N ARG A 118 -23.05 -31.60 -8.54
CA ARG A 118 -23.20 -30.21 -8.10
C ARG A 118 -21.90 -29.63 -7.57
N ALA A 119 -21.15 -30.41 -6.79
CA ALA A 119 -19.85 -29.98 -6.28
C ALA A 119 -18.89 -29.67 -7.43
N ASP A 120 -18.86 -30.55 -8.44
CA ASP A 120 -18.02 -30.41 -9.62
C ASP A 120 -18.39 -29.15 -10.43
N VAL A 121 -19.69 -28.91 -10.67
CA VAL A 121 -20.15 -27.69 -11.37
C VAL A 121 -19.84 -26.42 -10.60
N ILE A 122 -19.94 -26.44 -9.25
CA ILE A 122 -19.51 -25.30 -8.42
C ILE A 122 -18.02 -25.02 -8.63
N GLN A 123 -17.17 -26.06 -8.62
CA GLN A 123 -15.74 -25.90 -8.86
C GLN A 123 -15.44 -25.34 -10.25
N MET A 124 -16.17 -25.78 -11.29
CA MET A 124 -16.02 -25.22 -12.64
C MET A 124 -16.38 -23.74 -12.69
N ILE A 125 -17.42 -23.31 -11.97
CA ILE A 125 -17.81 -21.91 -11.88
C ILE A 125 -16.81 -21.08 -11.08
N GLU A 126 -16.28 -21.62 -9.98
CA GLU A 126 -15.21 -20.97 -9.21
C GLU A 126 -13.93 -20.80 -10.05
N ALA A 127 -13.59 -21.80 -10.87
CA ALA A 127 -12.49 -21.71 -11.83
C ALA A 127 -12.75 -20.62 -12.89
N ALA A 128 -13.95 -20.58 -13.46
CA ALA A 128 -14.33 -19.54 -14.43
C ALA A 128 -14.31 -18.14 -13.80
N ARG A 129 -14.77 -18.00 -12.55
CA ARG A 129 -14.65 -16.75 -11.78
C ARG A 129 -13.20 -16.32 -11.63
N LEU A 130 -12.32 -17.26 -11.27
CA LEU A 130 -10.90 -16.99 -11.13
C LEU A 130 -10.29 -16.54 -12.47
N ASP A 131 -10.64 -17.19 -13.58
CA ASP A 131 -10.15 -16.82 -14.90
C ASP A 131 -10.61 -15.40 -15.30
N LEU A 132 -11.87 -15.05 -15.01
CA LEU A 132 -12.40 -13.71 -15.23
C LEU A 132 -11.70 -12.66 -14.35
N LEU A 133 -11.42 -12.97 -13.08
CA LEU A 133 -10.68 -12.09 -12.17
C LEU A 133 -9.26 -11.87 -12.66
N VAL A 134 -8.56 -12.93 -13.09
CA VAL A 134 -7.20 -12.85 -13.63
C VAL A 134 -7.19 -12.05 -14.93
N ALA A 135 -8.15 -12.26 -15.84
CA ALA A 135 -8.26 -11.48 -17.06
C ALA A 135 -8.42 -9.99 -16.75
N LYS A 136 -9.34 -9.66 -15.84
CA LYS A 136 -9.55 -8.28 -15.38
C LYS A 136 -8.29 -7.71 -14.71
N ALA A 137 -7.57 -8.49 -13.91
CA ALA A 137 -6.34 -8.07 -13.24
C ALA A 137 -5.21 -7.79 -14.25
N LYS A 138 -5.07 -8.61 -15.30
CA LYS A 138 -4.06 -8.42 -16.36
C LYS A 138 -4.28 -7.16 -17.19
N ASP A 139 -5.53 -6.68 -17.28
CA ASP A 139 -5.87 -5.43 -17.97
C ASP A 139 -5.62 -4.17 -17.12
N MET A 140 -5.30 -4.32 -15.82
CA MET A 140 -5.00 -3.20 -14.94
C MET A 140 -3.52 -2.79 -15.03
N PRO A 141 -3.20 -1.48 -14.93
CA PRO A 141 -1.83 -1.02 -14.92
C PRO A 141 -1.10 -1.36 -13.61
N ASP A 142 0.22 -1.45 -13.69
CA ASP A 142 1.13 -1.58 -12.54
C ASP A 142 0.77 -2.74 -11.59
N ASP A 143 0.77 -2.48 -10.27
CA ASP A 143 0.44 -3.46 -9.23
C ASP A 143 -1.07 -3.54 -8.94
N GLN A 144 -1.92 -2.75 -9.62
CA GLN A 144 -3.34 -2.64 -9.31
C GLN A 144 -4.08 -3.97 -9.49
N GLY A 145 -3.72 -4.74 -10.51
CA GLY A 145 -4.27 -6.07 -10.73
C GLY A 145 -3.96 -7.03 -9.57
N VAL A 146 -2.72 -7.01 -9.07
CA VAL A 146 -2.30 -7.83 -7.92
C VAL A 146 -3.02 -7.38 -6.65
N ARG A 147 -3.12 -6.07 -6.41
CA ARG A 147 -3.87 -5.50 -5.27
C ARG A 147 -5.33 -5.95 -5.28
N MET A 148 -5.99 -5.93 -6.44
CA MET A 148 -7.38 -6.41 -6.59
C MET A 148 -7.51 -7.89 -6.21
N LEU A 149 -6.64 -8.75 -6.74
CA LEU A 149 -6.68 -10.19 -6.46
C LEU A 149 -6.44 -10.52 -4.98
N ILE A 150 -5.52 -9.79 -4.33
CA ILE A 150 -5.29 -9.91 -2.88
C ILE A 150 -6.56 -9.49 -2.11
N GLY A 151 -7.19 -8.37 -2.50
CA GLY A 151 -8.45 -7.90 -1.91
C GLY A 151 -9.60 -8.91 -2.04
N ASP A 152 -9.66 -9.62 -3.17
CA ASP A 152 -10.62 -10.69 -3.44
C ASP A 152 -10.25 -12.04 -2.78
N ASN A 153 -9.22 -12.06 -1.93
CA ASN A 153 -8.73 -13.23 -1.20
C ASN A 153 -8.27 -14.38 -2.10
N VAL A 154 -7.72 -14.09 -3.28
CA VAL A 154 -7.07 -15.09 -4.12
C VAL A 154 -5.73 -15.49 -3.48
N ALA A 155 -5.45 -16.80 -3.42
CA ALA A 155 -4.24 -17.31 -2.80
C ALA A 155 -2.98 -16.87 -3.57
N PHE A 156 -1.89 -16.56 -2.85
CA PHE A 156 -0.69 -15.93 -3.45
C PHE A 156 0.01 -16.82 -4.47
N ASP A 157 0.05 -18.13 -4.22
CA ASP A 157 0.55 -19.12 -5.17
C ASP A 157 -0.25 -19.10 -6.47
N VAL A 158 -1.59 -19.03 -6.37
CA VAL A 158 -2.48 -18.89 -7.53
C VAL A 158 -2.24 -17.57 -8.27
N ILE A 159 -2.12 -16.44 -7.55
CA ILE A 159 -1.81 -15.14 -8.15
C ILE A 159 -0.50 -15.22 -8.92
N SER A 160 0.58 -15.69 -8.28
CA SER A 160 1.90 -15.78 -8.91
C SER A 160 1.88 -16.63 -10.19
N ALA A 161 1.21 -17.79 -10.13
CA ALA A 161 1.10 -18.70 -11.27
C ALA A 161 0.26 -18.13 -12.42
N ARG A 162 -0.90 -17.52 -12.13
CA ARG A 162 -1.85 -17.04 -13.14
C ARG A 162 -1.47 -15.67 -13.73
N MET A 163 -0.86 -14.81 -12.92
CA MET A 163 -0.35 -13.51 -13.35
C MET A 163 1.04 -13.62 -13.99
N GLU A 164 1.69 -14.79 -13.93
CA GLU A 164 3.03 -15.05 -14.48
C GLU A 164 4.10 -14.13 -13.87
N ILE A 165 4.00 -13.90 -12.56
CA ILE A 165 4.90 -13.07 -11.76
C ILE A 165 5.53 -13.90 -10.64
N SER A 166 6.62 -13.40 -10.06
CA SER A 166 7.29 -14.12 -8.97
C SER A 166 6.51 -14.04 -7.66
N ALA A 167 6.71 -15.01 -6.76
CA ALA A 167 6.11 -14.98 -5.43
C ALA A 167 6.60 -13.77 -4.62
N GLU A 168 7.86 -13.37 -4.81
CA GLU A 168 8.44 -12.18 -4.20
C GLU A 168 7.70 -10.90 -4.63
N GLN A 169 7.35 -10.76 -5.91
CA GLN A 169 6.58 -9.61 -6.40
C GLN A 169 5.19 -9.53 -5.74
N VAL A 170 4.51 -10.67 -5.56
CA VAL A 170 3.22 -10.71 -4.84
C VAL A 170 3.40 -10.32 -3.37
N GLU A 171 4.46 -10.81 -2.72
CA GLU A 171 4.77 -10.50 -1.33
C GLU A 171 5.12 -9.01 -1.12
N GLU A 172 5.85 -8.40 -2.06
CA GLU A 172 6.16 -6.96 -2.04
C GLU A 172 4.90 -6.11 -2.10
N VAL A 173 3.97 -6.42 -3.01
CA VAL A 173 2.67 -5.73 -3.11
C VAL A 173 1.87 -5.91 -1.82
N ASN A 174 1.83 -7.12 -1.26
CA ASN A 174 1.15 -7.37 0.01
C ASN A 174 1.76 -6.57 1.17
N LYS A 175 3.09 -6.48 1.25
CA LYS A 175 3.77 -5.65 2.25
C LYS A 175 3.44 -4.17 2.09
N ALA A 176 3.34 -3.67 0.87
CA ALA A 176 2.93 -2.30 0.60
C ALA A 176 1.49 -2.04 1.07
N ILE A 177 0.55 -2.95 0.76
CA ILE A 177 -0.85 -2.87 1.24
C ILE A 177 -0.91 -2.83 2.77
N GLU A 178 -0.16 -3.71 3.46
CA GLU A 178 -0.16 -3.75 4.92
C GLU A 178 0.49 -2.51 5.54
N ALA A 179 1.54 -1.95 4.91
CA ALA A 179 2.13 -0.68 5.33
C ALA A 179 1.15 0.50 5.15
N GLU A 180 0.41 0.54 4.03
CA GLU A 180 -0.65 1.53 3.77
C GLU A 180 -1.76 1.44 4.84
N LYS A 181 -2.28 0.24 5.12
CA LYS A 181 -3.29 0.04 6.18
C LYS A 181 -2.78 0.42 7.57
N ALA A 182 -1.52 0.10 7.89
CA ALA A 182 -0.93 0.47 9.17
C ALA A 182 -0.81 1.99 9.31
N GLU A 183 -0.45 2.68 8.23
CA GLU A 183 -0.40 4.14 8.20
C GLU A 183 -1.79 4.76 8.31
N GLU A 184 -2.80 4.22 7.61
CA GLU A 184 -4.20 4.64 7.76
C GLU A 184 -4.68 4.49 9.21
N ALA A 185 -4.41 3.34 9.84
CA ALA A 185 -4.74 3.09 11.23
C ALA A 185 -4.03 4.07 12.18
N ARG A 186 -2.75 4.39 11.91
CA ARG A 186 -1.99 5.39 12.66
C ARG A 186 -2.64 6.78 12.55
N ILE A 187 -2.99 7.20 11.34
CA ILE A 187 -3.65 8.49 11.07
C ILE A 187 -4.99 8.58 11.80
N LEU A 188 -5.82 7.53 11.72
CA LEU A 188 -7.09 7.48 12.44
C LEU A 188 -6.89 7.58 13.96
N GLY A 189 -5.89 6.89 14.52
CA GLY A 189 -5.55 6.99 15.94
C GLY A 189 -5.03 8.38 16.36
N LEU A 190 -4.41 9.14 15.45
CA LEU A 190 -4.06 10.55 15.69
C LEU A 190 -5.32 11.43 15.68
N LEU A 191 -6.22 11.23 14.72
CA LEU A 191 -7.47 11.99 14.62
C LEU A 191 -8.38 11.79 15.82
N GLU A 192 -8.41 10.60 16.42
CA GLU A 192 -9.18 10.34 17.65
C GLU A 192 -8.76 11.25 18.82
N LYS A 193 -7.46 11.58 18.93
CA LYS A 193 -6.94 12.45 20.00
C LYS A 193 -7.38 13.91 19.86
N VAL A 194 -7.80 14.30 18.66
CA VAL A 194 -8.21 15.67 18.30
C VAL A 194 -9.60 15.68 17.66
N ALA A 195 -10.45 14.70 17.95
CA ALA A 195 -11.71 14.50 17.27
C ALA A 195 -12.67 15.70 17.43
N ASP A 196 -12.63 16.34 18.58
CA ASP A 196 -13.42 17.52 18.97
C ASP A 196 -12.88 18.85 18.40
N LYS A 197 -11.72 18.82 17.75
CA LYS A 197 -11.07 20.01 17.21
C LYS A 197 -11.57 20.37 15.81
N ALA A 198 -11.37 21.64 15.45
CA ALA A 198 -11.60 22.12 14.10
C ALA A 198 -10.58 21.52 13.11
N ASP A 199 -10.93 21.50 11.83
CA ASP A 199 -10.08 20.89 10.79
C ASP A 199 -8.68 21.50 10.72
N ASP A 200 -8.55 22.80 10.94
CA ASP A 200 -7.24 23.47 11.01
C ASP A 200 -6.33 22.90 12.12
N GLU A 201 -6.86 22.71 13.33
CA GLU A 201 -6.11 22.07 14.42
C GLU A 201 -5.80 20.59 14.14
N LYS A 202 -6.72 19.87 13.50
CA LYS A 202 -6.51 18.49 13.07
C LYS A 202 -5.38 18.39 12.05
N VAL A 203 -5.37 19.26 11.03
CA VAL A 203 -4.31 19.30 10.03
C VAL A 203 -2.96 19.62 10.66
N ARG A 204 -2.90 20.64 11.53
CA ARG A 204 -1.68 20.97 12.28
C ARG A 204 -1.17 19.78 13.09
N HIS A 205 -2.07 19.07 13.77
CA HIS A 205 -1.72 17.87 14.53
C HIS A 205 -1.13 16.77 13.63
N LEU A 206 -1.72 16.54 12.46
CA LEU A 206 -1.24 15.53 11.51
C LEU A 206 0.13 15.89 10.92
N PHE A 207 0.36 17.16 10.53
CA PHE A 207 1.67 17.62 10.07
C PHE A 207 2.74 17.53 11.16
N ALA A 208 2.39 17.84 12.41
CA ALA A 208 3.31 17.70 13.55
C ALA A 208 3.67 16.23 13.86
N ASN A 209 2.94 15.26 13.31
CA ASN A 209 3.21 13.83 13.41
C ASN A 209 3.63 13.21 12.06
N ASP A 210 4.24 14.03 11.20
CA ASP A 210 4.85 13.65 9.91
C ASP A 210 3.89 12.94 8.94
N VAL A 211 2.59 13.24 9.00
CA VAL A 211 1.61 12.71 8.04
C VAL A 211 1.75 13.45 6.71
N ALA A 212 1.86 12.69 5.63
CA ALA A 212 1.96 13.24 4.28
C ALA A 212 0.65 13.93 3.84
N GLU A 213 0.76 15.08 3.18
CA GLU A 213 -0.37 15.90 2.71
C GLU A 213 -1.43 15.10 1.92
N PRO A 214 -1.08 14.20 0.97
CA PRO A 214 -2.08 13.40 0.26
C PRO A 214 -2.92 12.50 1.18
N LEU A 215 -2.30 11.96 2.25
CA LEU A 215 -2.98 11.09 3.22
C LEU A 215 -3.89 11.88 4.16
N ILE A 216 -3.55 13.14 4.45
CA ILE A 216 -4.45 14.04 5.20
C ILE A 216 -5.75 14.26 4.40
N VAL A 217 -5.64 14.46 3.09
CA VAL A 217 -6.82 14.66 2.24
C VAL A 217 -7.64 13.36 2.11
N SER A 218 -6.99 12.23 1.81
CA SER A 218 -7.71 10.98 1.54
C SER A 218 -8.24 10.29 2.79
N VAL A 219 -7.42 10.15 3.85
CA VAL A 219 -7.76 9.37 5.06
C VAL A 219 -8.52 10.23 6.06
N ALA A 220 -8.05 11.45 6.33
CA ALA A 220 -8.73 12.35 7.27
C ALA A 220 -9.98 13.01 6.67
N LYS A 221 -10.19 12.88 5.34
CA LYS A 221 -11.30 13.48 4.58
C LYS A 221 -11.39 15.00 4.75
N ILE A 222 -10.25 15.66 4.92
CA ILE A 222 -10.15 17.11 5.05
C ILE A 222 -9.92 17.70 3.66
N GLY A 223 -10.67 18.75 3.31
CA GLY A 223 -10.57 19.40 2.01
C GLY A 223 -9.18 19.98 1.75
N GLN A 224 -8.70 19.86 0.50
CA GLN A 224 -7.37 20.34 0.09
C GLN A 224 -7.14 21.82 0.42
N ASP A 225 -8.16 22.67 0.29
CA ASP A 225 -8.07 24.10 0.63
C ASP A 225 -7.77 24.34 2.11
N ALA A 226 -8.38 23.56 3.00
CA ALA A 226 -8.12 23.65 4.44
C ALA A 226 -6.70 23.18 4.78
N VAL A 227 -6.23 22.12 4.11
CA VAL A 227 -4.86 21.61 4.29
C VAL A 227 -3.83 22.64 3.84
N ALA A 228 -4.04 23.25 2.67
CA ALA A 228 -3.15 24.28 2.13
C ALA A 228 -3.12 25.54 3.00
N ALA A 229 -4.28 25.98 3.50
CA ALA A 229 -4.38 27.13 4.40
C ALA A 229 -3.63 26.89 5.73
N ALA A 230 -3.84 25.74 6.36
CA ALA A 230 -3.16 25.37 7.60
C ALA A 230 -1.64 25.27 7.43
N LYS A 231 -1.17 24.64 6.33
CA LYS A 231 0.25 24.55 5.99
C LYS A 231 0.89 25.93 5.83
N LYS A 232 0.24 26.83 5.09
CA LYS A 232 0.70 28.20 4.92
C LYS A 232 0.78 28.95 6.26
N ALA A 233 -0.24 28.81 7.11
CA ALA A 233 -0.24 29.42 8.43
C ALA A 233 0.91 28.89 9.31
N MET A 234 1.18 27.57 9.27
CA MET A 234 2.31 26.98 9.99
C MET A 234 3.67 27.48 9.49
N GLU A 235 3.85 27.64 8.18
CA GLU A 235 5.08 28.19 7.59
C GLU A 235 5.32 29.65 7.99
N GLU A 236 4.26 30.46 8.05
CA GLU A 236 4.32 31.85 8.51
C GLU A 236 4.66 31.94 10.01
N GLU A 237 4.05 31.10 10.84
CA GLU A 237 4.36 31.00 12.28
C GLU A 237 5.82 30.58 12.53
N LEU A 238 6.35 29.65 11.74
CA LEU A 238 7.75 29.23 11.86
C LEU A 238 8.73 30.36 11.51
N LYS A 239 8.48 31.08 10.41
CA LYS A 239 9.29 32.25 10.01
C LYS A 239 9.27 33.33 11.07
N GLU A 240 8.12 33.60 11.67
CA GLU A 240 8.02 34.58 12.75
C GLU A 240 8.78 34.13 14.00
N LYS A 241 8.69 32.84 14.35
CA LYS A 241 9.46 32.28 15.46
C LYS A 241 10.97 32.37 15.23
N GLU A 242 11.44 32.13 14.00
CA GLU A 242 12.84 32.30 13.61
C GLU A 242 13.27 33.77 13.70
N ARG A 243 12.43 34.70 13.23
CA ARG A 243 12.68 36.15 13.33
C ARG A 243 12.84 36.58 14.79
N LEU A 244 11.92 36.16 15.66
CA LEU A 244 11.98 36.46 17.09
C LEU A 244 13.19 35.82 17.78
N ALA A 245 13.56 34.60 17.40
CA ALA A 245 14.76 33.95 17.92
C ALA A 245 16.03 34.68 17.47
N ALA A 246 16.09 35.14 16.21
CA ALA A 246 17.20 35.95 15.68
C ALA A 246 17.28 37.31 16.37
N GLU A 247 16.15 37.99 16.60
CA GLU A 247 16.08 39.26 17.33
C GLU A 247 16.54 39.09 18.78
N ALA A 248 16.07 38.05 19.47
CA ALA A 248 16.49 37.74 20.83
C ALA A 248 17.99 37.38 20.90
N ALA A 249 18.52 36.67 19.92
CA ALA A 249 19.95 36.36 19.81
C ALA A 249 20.76 37.63 19.54
N ALA A 250 20.29 38.52 18.66
CA ALA A 250 20.93 39.80 18.37
C ALA A 250 20.92 40.72 19.59
N LYS A 251 19.80 40.79 20.33
CA LYS A 251 19.71 41.53 21.58
C LYS A 251 20.66 40.99 22.65
N LYS A 252 20.72 39.67 22.84
CA LYS A 252 21.69 39.05 23.76
C LYS A 252 23.13 39.33 23.36
N LYS A 253 23.43 39.35 22.06
CA LYS A 253 24.75 39.71 21.56
C LYS A 253 25.06 41.18 21.86
N ALA A 254 24.14 42.11 21.59
CA ALA A 254 24.31 43.52 21.88
C ALA A 254 24.47 43.81 23.38
N GLU A 255 23.68 43.15 24.24
CA GLU A 255 23.82 43.22 25.70
C GLU A 255 25.18 42.70 26.18
N ALA A 256 25.70 41.63 25.59
CA ALA A 256 27.02 41.11 25.90
C ALA A 256 28.18 41.98 25.37
N GLU A 257 27.96 42.70 24.26
CA GLU A 257 28.97 43.62 23.70
C GLU A 257 29.04 44.96 24.46
N GLY A 258 28.01 45.30 25.24
CA GLY A 258 27.94 46.55 26.00
C GLY A 258 27.66 47.77 25.11
N PRO A 259 27.58 48.98 25.71
CA PRO A 259 27.37 50.22 24.94
C PRO A 259 28.47 50.47 23.90
N SER A 260 28.13 51.19 22.83
CA SER A 260 29.11 51.67 21.87
C SER A 260 29.95 52.80 22.46
N LEU A 261 31.15 53.08 21.93
CA LEU A 261 32.03 54.16 22.45
C LEU A 261 31.33 55.52 22.55
N GLU A 262 30.37 55.80 21.67
CA GLU A 262 29.62 57.06 21.64
C GLU A 262 28.49 57.11 22.71
N ASP A 263 28.05 55.94 23.17
CA ASP A 263 26.99 55.79 24.18
C ASP A 263 27.54 55.64 25.61
N ILE A 264 28.87 55.51 25.77
CA ILE A 264 29.52 55.49 27.08
C ILE A 264 29.59 56.92 27.61
N THR A 265 29.10 57.16 28.83
CA THR A 265 29.19 58.50 29.43
C THR A 265 30.65 58.85 29.74
N PRO A 266 31.04 60.13 29.78
CA PRO A 266 32.42 60.50 30.12
C PRO A 266 32.90 59.93 31.45
N GLU A 267 32.01 59.86 32.46
CA GLU A 267 32.31 59.26 33.77
C GLU A 267 32.54 57.74 33.64
N ASP A 268 31.63 57.01 32.99
CA ASP A 268 31.78 55.57 32.77
C ASP A 268 32.98 55.23 31.87
N MET A 269 33.33 56.12 30.92
CA MET A 269 34.48 55.96 30.04
C MET A 269 35.78 55.94 30.84
N ILE A 270 35.94 56.86 31.78
CA ILE A 270 37.12 56.93 32.65
C ILE A 270 37.19 55.69 33.54
N ASP A 271 36.09 55.32 34.18
CA ASP A 271 36.02 54.13 35.05
C ASP A 271 36.36 52.83 34.29
N HIS A 272 35.83 52.68 33.06
CA HIS A 272 36.14 51.52 32.23
C HIS A 272 37.59 51.52 31.73
N ILE A 273 38.18 52.68 31.40
CA ILE A 273 39.59 52.79 30.98
C ILE A 273 40.53 52.43 32.14
N GLU A 274 40.23 52.89 33.37
CA GLU A 274 40.99 52.54 34.56
C GLU A 274 40.94 51.03 34.83
N ALA A 275 39.75 50.43 34.77
CA ALA A 275 39.57 48.99 34.93
C ALA A 275 40.31 48.18 33.85
N ILE A 276 40.35 48.65 32.59
CA ILE A 276 41.12 48.02 31.51
C ILE A 276 42.62 48.07 31.82
N ARG A 277 43.14 49.21 32.27
CA ARG A 277 44.56 49.36 32.59
C ARG A 277 44.97 48.45 33.74
N GLU A 278 44.15 48.38 34.78
CA GLU A 278 44.35 47.43 35.89
C GLU A 278 44.39 45.98 35.36
N ILE A 279 43.47 45.58 34.49
CA ILE A 279 43.45 44.26 33.86
C ILE A 279 44.71 43.99 33.00
N MET A 280 45.19 44.97 32.25
CA MET A 280 46.40 44.85 31.41
C MET A 280 47.70 44.82 32.23
N GLU A 281 47.70 45.27 33.47
CA GLU A 281 48.82 45.07 34.40
C GLU A 281 48.93 43.62 34.88
N PHE A 282 47.81 42.87 34.89
CA PHE A 282 47.76 41.48 35.33
C PHE A 282 48.11 40.45 34.24
N SER A 283 47.83 40.74 32.96
CA SER A 283 48.18 39.86 31.84
C SER A 283 48.48 40.65 30.57
N ASP A 284 49.45 40.16 29.78
CA ASP A 284 49.80 40.66 28.45
C ASP A 284 49.18 39.81 27.31
N GLN A 285 48.47 38.74 27.65
CA GLN A 285 47.81 37.87 26.68
C GLN A 285 46.44 38.42 26.30
N GLU A 286 46.28 38.83 25.04
CA GLU A 286 45.02 39.37 24.50
C GLU A 286 43.79 38.53 24.87
N LYS A 287 43.90 37.20 24.79
CA LYS A 287 42.79 36.29 25.11
C LYS A 287 42.39 36.34 26.58
N GLU A 288 43.36 36.46 27.49
CA GLU A 288 43.11 36.57 28.93
C GLU A 288 42.54 37.96 29.27
N ILE A 289 43.11 39.03 28.71
CA ILE A 289 42.61 40.41 28.85
C ILE A 289 41.14 40.50 28.43
N ARG A 290 40.79 39.99 27.24
CA ARG A 290 39.40 39.98 26.75
C ARG A 290 38.45 39.22 27.68
N THR A 291 38.90 38.08 28.21
CA THR A 291 38.09 37.26 29.14
C THR A 291 37.87 37.98 30.47
N MET A 292 38.89 38.64 31.01
CA MET A 292 38.78 39.39 32.26
C MET A 292 37.93 40.66 32.09
N CYS A 293 38.09 41.39 30.98
CA CYS A 293 37.26 42.54 30.68
C CYS A 293 35.78 42.16 30.51
N GLU A 294 35.49 41.03 29.87
CA GLU A 294 34.13 40.49 29.74
C GLU A 294 33.53 40.13 31.11
N GLN A 295 34.31 39.50 32.01
CA GLN A 295 33.88 39.19 33.38
C GLN A 295 33.63 40.45 34.23
N SER A 296 34.35 41.52 33.96
CA SER A 296 34.22 42.83 34.62
C SER A 296 33.17 43.73 33.97
N ALA A 297 32.35 43.21 33.03
CA ALA A 297 31.31 43.94 32.32
C ALA A 297 31.82 45.19 31.58
N ILE A 298 33.08 45.18 31.13
CA ILE A 298 33.68 46.28 30.38
C ILE A 298 33.18 46.21 28.93
N PRO A 299 32.70 47.34 28.34
CA PRO A 299 32.16 47.35 26.98
C PRO A 299 33.20 46.85 25.97
N LYS A 300 32.81 45.89 25.12
CA LYS A 300 33.69 45.26 24.14
C LYS A 300 34.33 46.26 23.20
N ALA A 301 33.60 47.32 22.83
CA ALA A 301 34.13 48.38 21.97
C ALA A 301 35.37 49.05 22.56
N LEU A 302 35.41 49.25 23.87
CA LEU A 302 36.56 49.82 24.57
C LEU A 302 37.70 48.82 24.74
N VAL A 303 37.36 47.55 25.01
CA VAL A 303 38.34 46.44 25.03
C VAL A 303 39.02 46.28 23.68
N ASP A 304 38.27 46.38 22.58
CA ASP A 304 38.80 46.32 21.22
C ASP A 304 39.79 47.47 20.96
N VAL A 305 39.46 48.71 21.35
CA VAL A 305 40.39 49.85 21.26
C VAL A 305 41.64 49.61 22.10
N ALA A 306 41.49 49.14 23.34
CA ALA A 306 42.62 48.91 24.24
C ALA A 306 43.63 47.89 23.70
N VAL A 307 43.13 46.83 23.05
CA VAL A 307 43.97 45.76 22.50
C VAL A 307 44.58 46.12 21.14
N THR A 308 43.83 46.84 20.28
CA THR A 308 44.24 47.09 18.89
C THR A 308 44.91 48.44 18.69
N GLU A 309 44.48 49.46 19.43
CA GLU A 309 44.93 50.84 19.30
C GLU A 309 45.12 51.51 20.68
N PRO A 310 46.10 51.06 21.50
CA PRO A 310 46.26 51.54 22.87
C PRO A 310 46.40 53.07 22.99
N ALA A 311 47.03 53.73 22.01
CA ALA A 311 47.18 55.18 21.99
C ALA A 311 45.85 55.94 21.86
N LYS A 312 44.82 55.34 21.24
CA LYS A 312 43.48 55.92 21.16
C LYS A 312 42.73 55.84 22.50
N LEU A 313 43.09 54.90 23.37
CA LEU A 313 42.53 54.81 24.71
C LEU A 313 42.86 56.08 25.52
N ASP A 314 44.10 56.58 25.40
CA ASP A 314 44.55 57.83 26.04
C ASP A 314 43.87 59.08 25.46
N GLU A 315 43.49 59.06 24.18
CA GLU A 315 42.74 60.14 23.54
C GLU A 315 41.28 60.17 24.03
N LEU A 316 40.66 59.00 24.19
CA LEU A 316 39.29 58.87 24.72
C LEU A 316 39.20 59.31 26.18
N GLU A 317 40.18 58.95 27.02
CA GLU A 317 40.27 59.41 28.42
C GLU A 317 40.36 60.95 28.51
N LYS A 318 41.27 61.56 27.76
CA LYS A 318 41.42 63.04 27.73
C LYS A 318 40.17 63.75 27.25
N GLN A 319 39.47 63.18 26.27
CA GLN A 319 38.20 63.73 25.79
C GLN A 319 37.08 63.62 26.83
N ALA A 320 37.12 62.59 27.68
CA ALA A 320 36.17 62.39 28.77
C ALA A 320 36.44 63.28 30.00
N GLU A 321 37.70 63.62 30.28
CA GLU A 321 38.10 64.48 31.41
C GLU A 321 37.77 65.98 31.23
N GLY A 322 37.60 66.44 29.98
CA GLY A 322 37.22 67.83 29.64
C GLY A 322 38.37 68.73 29.19
#